data_AF-A0A955M0L4-F1
#
_entry.id   AF-A0A955M0L4-F1
#
_cell.length_a   1.000
_cell.length_b   1.000
_cell.length_c   1.000
_cell.angle_alpha   90.00
_cell.angle_beta   90.00
_cell.angle_gamma   90.00
#
_symmetry.space_group_name_H-M   'P 1'
#
loop_
_entity.id
_entity.type
_entity.pdbx_description
1 polymer ?
#
loop_
_entity_poly.entity_id
_entity_poly.type
_entity_poly.pdbx_seq_one_letter_code
_entity_poly.pdbx_strand_id
1 'polypeptide(L)'
;MYQKIILTPIFVILFSISAYAGGAVARRSQAMEQQQRAYEQAYRQAVEQQVQQQQQAVYEQMQQRQQQMQQYAYKQAVQKKIAEQQAVYQRALQQKAYEQAYQQKLKLQALQQQQAYQRVIQQKSAQQKAYLQIAQQRLAKQQAQASQFREQVVDYNKTQALSSQYIPKKEDIQRTQKAYVEPDEVITMDHLWRRLDHSSEVWNEMIDSQPKELTVARQIEIYRQEGVTIRKQPSHYVQLIDDMSRQNPDILSNPFRDVVKFMAIIEYDFDNGMDRDLLVRRLLGEQGYQSNRRRLGR
;
A
#
# COMPACT_ATOMS: atom_id res chain seq x y z
N MET A 1 121.05 26.22 -9.86
CA MET A 1 120.97 27.25 -10.93
C MET A 1 119.58 27.87 -10.84
N TYR A 2 119.32 29.13 -10.56
CA TYR A 2 120.13 30.35 -10.61
C TYR A 2 119.85 31.20 -9.37
N GLN A 3 120.95 31.67 -8.80
CA GLN A 3 121.08 32.65 -7.74
C GLN A 3 121.03 34.04 -8.40
N LYS A 4 120.09 34.90 -8.01
CA LYS A 4 120.18 36.34 -8.28
C LYS A 4 119.77 37.14 -7.03
N ILE A 5 120.83 37.57 -6.36
CA ILE A 5 120.88 38.64 -5.37
C ILE A 5 120.74 39.96 -6.14
N ILE A 6 119.77 40.80 -5.79
CA ILE A 6 119.78 42.23 -6.12
C ILE A 6 119.45 43.01 -4.85
N LEU A 7 120.30 44.02 -4.63
CA LEU A 7 120.39 44.88 -3.47
C LEU A 7 119.15 45.74 -3.23
N THR A 8 118.92 45.96 -1.95
CA THR A 8 118.10 47.00 -1.31
C THR A 8 118.46 48.41 -1.79
N PRO A 9 117.53 49.37 -1.63
CA PRO A 9 117.89 50.45 -0.71
C PRO A 9 116.80 50.72 0.33
N ILE A 10 117.29 50.74 1.57
CA ILE A 10 116.67 51.31 2.76
C ILE A 10 116.48 52.81 2.51
N PHE A 11 115.24 53.28 2.47
CA PHE A 11 114.91 54.69 2.61
C PHE A 11 113.55 54.85 3.29
N VAL A 12 113.48 55.79 4.23
CA VAL A 12 112.30 56.30 4.94
C VAL A 12 111.84 55.50 6.18
N ILE A 13 112.69 55.47 7.20
CA ILE A 13 112.23 55.49 8.60
C ILE A 13 112.43 56.93 9.08
N LEU A 14 111.35 57.72 9.16
CA LEU A 14 111.21 58.94 10.00
C LEU A 14 109.86 59.65 9.71
N PHE A 15 108.73 58.94 9.76
CA PHE A 15 107.38 59.56 9.76
C PHE A 15 106.32 58.72 10.50
N SER A 16 106.69 58.06 11.60
CA SER A 16 105.80 57.13 12.30
C SER A 16 105.64 57.42 13.80
N ILE A 17 105.77 58.68 14.22
CA ILE A 17 105.45 59.11 15.59
C ILE A 17 104.19 59.99 15.66
N SER A 18 103.67 60.50 14.53
CA SER A 18 102.36 61.22 14.49
C SER A 18 101.15 60.32 14.16
N ALA A 19 101.37 59.06 13.78
CA ALA A 19 100.30 58.14 13.36
C ALA A 19 99.58 57.43 14.53
N TYR A 20 100.09 57.54 15.76
CA TYR A 20 99.55 56.81 16.91
C TYR A 20 98.32 57.48 17.56
N ALA A 21 98.06 58.77 17.30
CA ALA A 21 96.88 59.47 17.82
C ALA A 21 95.63 59.37 16.91
N GLY A 22 95.81 59.22 15.58
CA GLY A 22 94.70 59.03 14.63
C GLY A 22 94.11 57.61 14.61
N GLY A 23 94.90 56.61 15.00
CA GLY A 23 94.45 55.21 15.09
C GLY A 23 93.44 54.94 16.21
N ALA A 24 93.48 55.70 17.31
CA ALA A 24 92.53 55.54 18.41
C ALA A 24 91.13 56.06 18.05
N VAL A 25 91.04 57.16 17.30
CA VAL A 25 89.78 57.73 16.82
C VAL A 25 89.17 56.87 15.71
N ALA A 26 89.99 56.36 14.78
CA ALA A 26 89.53 55.44 13.74
C ALA A 26 89.00 54.11 14.31
N ARG A 27 89.67 53.53 15.32
CA ARG A 27 89.19 52.32 16.02
C ARG A 27 87.89 52.57 16.79
N ARG A 28 87.72 53.76 17.39
CA ARG A 28 86.47 54.13 18.07
C ARG A 28 85.31 54.31 17.09
N SER A 29 85.56 54.91 15.93
CA SER A 29 84.56 55.04 14.86
C SER A 29 84.13 53.66 14.35
N GLN A 30 85.09 52.77 14.08
CA GLN A 30 84.79 51.40 13.64
C GLN A 30 84.05 50.59 14.71
N ALA A 31 84.43 50.73 15.98
CA ALA A 31 83.74 50.06 17.08
C ALA A 31 82.27 50.52 17.22
N MET A 32 81.99 51.82 17.08
CA MET A 32 80.62 52.32 17.10
C MET A 32 79.81 51.84 15.90
N GLU A 33 80.39 51.80 14.70
CA GLU A 33 79.71 51.29 13.51
C GLU A 33 79.41 49.79 13.64
N GLN A 34 80.35 49.01 14.18
CA GLN A 34 80.11 47.59 14.50
C GLN A 34 79.00 47.43 15.54
N GLN A 35 78.98 48.28 16.57
CA GLN A 35 77.93 48.26 17.59
C GLN A 35 76.55 48.61 17.01
N GLN A 36 76.47 49.59 16.11
CA GLN A 36 75.22 49.93 15.42
C GLN A 36 74.73 48.78 14.54
N ARG A 37 75.61 48.15 13.75
CA ARG A 37 75.26 46.99 12.93
C ARG A 37 74.79 45.81 13.77
N ALA A 38 75.47 45.54 14.89
CA ALA A 38 75.07 44.49 15.82
C ALA A 38 73.69 44.78 16.43
N TYR A 39 73.42 46.04 16.79
CA TYR A 39 72.12 46.47 17.30
C TYR A 39 71.01 46.32 16.24
N GLU A 40 71.24 46.76 15.00
CA GLU A 40 70.28 46.61 13.90
C GLU A 40 70.00 45.14 13.59
N GLN A 41 71.02 44.28 13.60
CA GLN A 41 70.84 42.84 13.41
C GLN A 41 70.02 42.22 14.54
N ALA A 42 70.32 42.55 15.80
CA ALA A 42 69.56 42.07 16.95
C ALA A 42 68.09 42.55 16.89
N TYR A 43 67.86 43.81 16.49
CA TYR A 43 66.52 44.36 16.30
C TYR A 43 65.74 43.63 15.20
N ARG A 44 66.36 43.41 14.02
CA ARG A 44 65.74 42.65 12.92
C ARG A 44 65.39 41.23 13.35
N GLN A 45 66.29 40.54 14.04
CA GLN A 45 66.05 39.20 14.57
C GLN A 45 64.88 39.19 15.57
N ALA A 46 64.79 40.18 16.46
CA ALA A 46 63.69 40.29 17.41
C ALA A 46 62.34 40.50 16.70
N VAL A 47 62.29 41.38 15.68
CA VAL A 47 61.08 41.61 14.88
C VAL A 47 60.69 40.36 14.10
N GLU A 48 61.65 39.68 13.46
CA GLU A 48 61.39 38.43 12.73
C GLU A 48 60.85 37.33 13.64
N GLN A 49 61.44 37.16 14.83
CA GLN A 49 60.94 36.21 15.84
C GLN A 49 59.53 36.57 16.30
N GLN A 50 59.25 37.86 16.53
CA GLN A 50 57.92 38.32 16.93
C GLN A 50 56.87 38.05 15.83
N VAL A 51 57.21 38.31 14.57
CA VAL A 51 56.34 38.02 13.42
C VAL A 51 56.11 36.51 13.30
N GLN A 52 57.15 35.69 13.44
CA GLN A 52 57.03 34.24 13.38
C GLN A 52 56.14 33.68 14.50
N GLN A 53 56.25 34.22 15.72
CA GLN A 53 55.36 33.85 16.84
C GLN A 53 53.91 34.26 16.57
N GLN A 54 53.67 35.46 16.02
CA GLN A 54 52.31 35.87 15.64
C GLN A 54 51.73 34.97 14.55
N GLN A 55 52.52 34.60 13.54
CA GLN A 55 52.09 33.69 12.48
C GLN A 55 51.73 32.30 13.04
N GLN A 56 52.54 31.77 13.96
CA GLN A 56 52.25 30.51 14.64
C GLN A 56 50.95 30.58 15.44
N ALA A 57 50.75 31.65 16.23
CA ALA A 57 49.53 31.84 17.01
C ALA A 57 48.26 31.91 16.13
N VAL A 58 48.32 32.61 14.99
CA VAL A 58 47.20 32.68 14.03
C VAL A 58 46.91 31.31 13.41
N TYR A 59 47.96 30.55 13.08
CA TYR A 59 47.82 29.21 12.53
C TYR A 59 47.16 28.25 13.54
N GLU A 60 47.62 28.26 14.79
CA GLU A 60 47.01 27.48 15.88
C GLU A 60 45.55 27.88 16.11
N GLN A 61 45.24 29.18 16.13
CA GLN A 61 43.87 29.67 16.27
C GLN A 61 42.98 29.21 15.13
N MET A 62 43.48 29.22 13.89
CA MET A 62 42.76 28.74 12.71
C MET A 62 42.48 27.23 12.81
N GLN A 63 43.47 26.43 13.19
CA GLN A 63 43.29 24.99 13.39
C GLN A 63 42.26 24.69 14.49
N GLN A 64 42.33 25.38 15.64
CA GLN A 64 41.34 25.23 16.70
C GLN A 64 39.94 25.59 16.24
N ARG A 65 39.78 26.70 15.50
CA ARG A 65 38.49 27.10 14.93
C ARG A 65 37.96 26.07 13.94
N GLN A 66 38.84 25.47 13.12
CA GLN A 66 38.47 24.41 12.19
C GLN A 66 37.98 23.16 12.94
N GLN A 67 38.68 22.74 14.00
CA GLN A 67 38.27 21.61 14.84
C GLN A 67 36.92 21.88 15.52
N GLN A 68 36.71 23.08 16.07
CA GLN A 68 35.42 23.46 16.67
C GLN A 68 34.28 23.41 15.65
N MET A 69 34.50 23.92 14.44
CA MET A 69 33.53 23.85 13.35
C MET A 69 33.21 22.41 12.96
N GLN A 70 34.21 21.53 12.88
CA GLN A 70 34.00 20.10 12.59
C GLN A 70 33.19 19.43 13.70
N GLN A 71 33.50 19.69 14.98
CA GLN A 71 32.75 19.15 16.11
C GLN A 71 31.29 19.63 16.10
N TYR A 72 31.06 20.91 15.79
CA TYR A 72 29.71 21.45 15.68
C TYR A 72 28.92 20.81 14.53
N ALA A 73 29.53 20.70 13.35
CA ALA A 73 28.92 20.05 12.18
C ALA A 73 28.59 18.58 12.46
N TYR A 74 29.48 17.86 13.15
CA TYR A 74 29.25 16.48 13.57
C TYR A 74 28.06 16.37 14.53
N LYS A 75 27.98 17.22 15.57
CA LYS A 75 26.84 17.24 16.50
C LYS A 75 25.51 17.51 15.79
N GLN A 76 25.50 18.48 14.87
CA GLN A 76 24.34 18.78 14.01
C GLN A 76 23.92 17.58 13.17
N ALA A 77 24.87 16.89 12.51
CA ALA A 77 24.59 15.71 11.70
C ALA A 77 24.02 14.55 12.52
N VAL A 78 24.57 14.29 13.71
CA VAL A 78 24.06 13.26 14.62
C VAL A 78 22.64 13.60 15.09
N GLN A 79 22.38 14.85 15.49
CA GLN A 79 21.06 15.29 15.92
C GLN A 79 20.02 15.16 14.79
N LYS A 80 20.38 15.53 13.57
CA LYS A 80 19.53 15.35 12.38
C LYS A 80 19.21 13.87 12.16
N LYS A 81 20.21 12.98 12.24
CA LYS A 81 20.02 11.53 12.08
C LYS A 81 19.10 10.94 13.16
N ILE A 82 19.23 11.39 14.41
CA ILE A 82 18.33 10.98 15.50
C ILE A 82 16.89 11.44 15.22
N ALA A 83 16.71 12.71 14.79
CA ALA A 83 15.40 13.23 14.47
C ALA A 83 14.74 12.48 13.29
N GLU A 84 15.51 12.16 12.25
CA GLU A 84 15.06 11.34 11.12
C GLU A 84 14.64 9.94 11.57
N GLN A 85 15.45 9.29 12.41
CA GLN A 85 15.12 7.96 12.96
C GLN A 85 13.85 7.99 13.82
N GLN A 86 13.69 9.01 14.65
CA GLN A 86 12.47 9.22 15.44
C GLN A 86 11.25 9.45 14.53
N ALA A 87 11.39 10.24 13.46
CA ALA A 87 10.30 10.46 12.51
C ALA A 87 9.89 9.16 11.79
N VAL A 88 10.85 8.33 11.38
CA VAL A 88 10.57 7.01 10.79
C VAL A 88 9.84 6.10 11.78
N TYR A 89 10.30 6.06 13.03
CA TYR A 89 9.65 5.28 14.09
C TYR A 89 8.20 5.72 14.34
N GLN A 90 7.95 7.04 14.41
CA GLN A 90 6.60 7.57 14.59
C GLN A 90 5.68 7.22 13.41
N ARG A 91 6.17 7.28 12.17
CA ARG A 91 5.40 6.86 10.99
C ARG A 91 5.04 5.37 11.05
N ALA A 92 5.97 4.52 11.48
CA ALA A 92 5.72 3.08 11.63
C ALA A 92 4.63 2.81 12.69
N LEU A 93 4.64 3.54 13.82
CA LEU A 93 3.59 3.44 14.83
C LEU A 93 2.22 3.88 14.29
N GLN A 94 2.17 4.99 13.54
CA GLN A 94 0.94 5.47 12.92
C GLN A 94 0.38 4.47 11.91
N GLN A 95 1.23 3.87 11.08
CA GLN A 95 0.83 2.81 10.13
C GLN A 95 0.25 1.61 10.87
N LYS A 96 0.91 1.14 11.93
CA LYS A 96 0.42 0.02 12.75
C LYS A 96 -0.94 0.33 13.39
N ALA A 97 -1.14 1.55 13.89
CA ALA A 97 -2.43 1.98 14.45
C ALA A 97 -3.52 2.02 13.38
N TYR A 98 -3.22 2.51 12.18
CA TYR A 98 -4.13 2.52 11.04
C TYR A 98 -4.54 1.09 10.63
N GLU A 99 -3.57 0.17 10.52
CA GLU A 99 -3.83 -1.23 10.21
C GLU A 99 -4.75 -1.88 11.25
N GLN A 100 -4.50 -1.64 12.54
CA GLN A 100 -5.37 -2.14 13.61
C GLN A 100 -6.80 -1.59 13.51
N ALA A 101 -6.96 -0.30 13.25
CA ALA A 101 -8.27 0.32 13.06
C ALA A 101 -9.00 -0.26 11.84
N TYR A 102 -8.29 -0.50 10.74
CA TYR A 102 -8.83 -1.14 9.55
C TYR A 102 -9.32 -2.57 9.84
N GLN A 103 -8.52 -3.37 10.55
CA GLN A 103 -8.91 -4.73 10.96
C GLN A 103 -10.14 -4.73 11.87
N GLN A 104 -10.24 -3.78 12.81
CA GLN A 104 -11.43 -3.63 13.66
C GLN A 104 -12.67 -3.29 12.83
N LYS A 105 -12.56 -2.38 11.86
CA LYS A 105 -13.66 -2.04 10.94
C LYS A 105 -14.14 -3.24 10.14
N LEU A 106 -13.21 -4.05 9.64
CA LEU A 106 -13.53 -5.27 8.89
C LEU A 106 -14.28 -6.29 9.76
N LYS A 107 -13.83 -6.51 11.00
CA LYS A 107 -14.52 -7.37 11.98
C LYS A 107 -15.94 -6.88 12.27
N LEU A 108 -16.12 -5.56 12.47
CA LEU A 108 -17.43 -4.97 12.70
C LEU A 108 -18.37 -5.17 11.52
N GLN A 109 -17.86 -4.99 10.29
CA GLN A 109 -18.64 -5.21 9.07
C GLN A 109 -19.05 -6.69 8.94
N ALA A 110 -18.14 -7.63 9.20
CA ALA A 110 -18.45 -9.06 9.20
C ALA A 110 -19.52 -9.42 10.24
N LEU A 111 -19.43 -8.83 11.44
CA LEU A 111 -20.45 -9.02 12.49
C LEU A 111 -21.81 -8.47 12.06
N GLN A 112 -21.87 -7.29 11.42
CA GLN A 112 -23.11 -6.73 10.91
C GLN A 112 -23.74 -7.61 9.82
N GLN A 113 -22.93 -8.17 8.92
CA GLN A 113 -23.40 -9.11 7.91
C GLN A 113 -23.94 -10.39 8.54
N GLN A 114 -23.25 -10.94 9.55
CA GLN A 114 -23.72 -12.12 10.28
C GLN A 114 -25.07 -11.85 10.96
N GLN A 115 -25.25 -10.67 11.57
CA GLN A 115 -26.53 -10.29 12.17
C GLN A 115 -27.63 -10.12 11.12
N ALA A 116 -27.33 -9.51 9.97
CA ALA A 116 -28.28 -9.39 8.87
C ALA A 116 -28.74 -10.77 8.38
N TYR A 117 -27.81 -11.71 8.22
CA TYR A 117 -28.10 -13.08 7.83
C TYR A 117 -28.99 -13.81 8.85
N GLN A 118 -28.70 -13.67 10.15
CA GLN A 118 -29.55 -14.24 11.20
C GLN A 118 -30.99 -13.69 11.16
N ARG A 119 -31.17 -12.39 10.88
CA ARG A 119 -32.51 -11.80 10.72
C ARG A 119 -33.27 -12.40 9.55
N VAL A 120 -32.61 -12.63 8.41
CA VAL A 120 -33.23 -13.28 7.24
C VAL A 120 -33.66 -14.71 7.58
N ILE A 121 -32.82 -15.50 8.26
CA ILE A 121 -33.19 -16.85 8.73
C ILE A 121 -34.41 -16.79 9.66
N GLN A 122 -34.39 -15.88 10.63
CA GLN A 122 -35.50 -15.71 11.57
C GLN A 122 -36.80 -15.34 10.84
N GLN A 123 -36.74 -14.41 9.89
CA GLN A 123 -37.91 -14.01 9.08
C GLN A 123 -38.45 -15.18 8.27
N LYS A 124 -37.60 -15.95 7.58
CA LYS A 124 -38.02 -17.14 6.84
C LYS A 124 -38.66 -18.18 7.76
N SER A 125 -38.07 -18.43 8.94
CA SER A 125 -38.64 -19.37 9.92
C SER A 125 -40.01 -18.91 10.44
N ALA A 126 -40.20 -17.60 10.64
CA ALA A 126 -41.47 -17.03 11.06
C ALA A 126 -42.52 -17.11 9.95
N GLN A 127 -42.14 -16.82 8.70
CA GLN A 127 -43.02 -16.97 7.53
C GLN A 127 -43.47 -18.43 7.35
N GLN A 128 -42.57 -19.40 7.50
CA GLN A 128 -42.89 -20.81 7.41
C GLN A 128 -43.87 -21.24 8.51
N LYS A 129 -43.66 -20.78 9.76
CA LYS A 129 -44.61 -21.02 10.87
C LYS A 129 -45.98 -20.42 10.60
N ALA A 130 -46.03 -19.18 10.11
CA ALA A 130 -47.28 -18.52 9.76
C ALA A 130 -48.02 -19.27 8.64
N TYR A 131 -47.30 -19.73 7.63
CA TYR A 131 -47.85 -20.55 6.55
C TYR A 131 -48.47 -21.85 7.08
N LEU A 132 -47.75 -22.58 7.94
CA LEU A 132 -48.26 -23.81 8.57
C LEU A 132 -49.51 -23.55 9.40
N GLN A 133 -49.56 -22.46 10.16
CA GLN A 133 -50.72 -22.08 10.95
C GLN A 133 -51.95 -21.78 10.07
N ILE A 134 -51.76 -21.06 8.96
CA ILE A 134 -52.83 -20.79 7.99
C ILE A 134 -53.33 -22.08 7.37
N ALA A 135 -52.43 -23.00 7.00
CA ALA A 135 -52.80 -24.30 6.45
C ALA A 135 -53.63 -25.14 7.44
N GLN A 136 -53.23 -25.18 8.72
CA GLN A 136 -53.98 -25.87 9.78
C GLN A 136 -55.37 -25.25 10.00
N GLN A 137 -55.48 -23.91 10.00
CA GLN A 137 -56.78 -23.23 10.12
C GLN A 137 -57.71 -23.54 8.95
N ARG A 138 -57.17 -23.59 7.71
CA ARG A 138 -57.96 -23.96 6.52
C ARG A 138 -58.48 -25.40 6.63
N LEU A 139 -57.64 -26.32 7.08
CA LEU A 139 -58.03 -27.72 7.29
C LEU A 139 -59.14 -27.83 8.35
N ALA A 140 -59.00 -27.14 9.48
CA ALA A 140 -60.01 -27.12 10.53
C ALA A 140 -61.36 -26.54 10.03
N LYS A 141 -61.32 -25.47 9.23
CA LYS A 141 -62.53 -24.90 8.61
C LYS A 141 -63.19 -25.87 7.64
N GLN A 142 -62.41 -26.57 6.82
CA GLN A 142 -62.94 -27.60 5.90
C GLN A 142 -63.60 -28.75 6.66
N GLN A 143 -62.98 -29.21 7.75
CA GLN A 143 -63.55 -30.26 8.61
C GLN A 143 -64.86 -29.79 9.27
N ALA A 144 -64.91 -28.57 9.78
CA ALA A 144 -66.14 -28.00 10.36
C ALA A 144 -67.28 -27.91 9.33
N GLN A 145 -66.99 -27.44 8.12
CA GLN A 145 -67.97 -27.39 7.02
C GLN A 145 -68.45 -28.78 6.61
N ALA A 146 -67.55 -29.76 6.53
CA ALA A 146 -67.91 -31.14 6.23
C ALA A 146 -68.82 -31.76 7.29
N SER A 147 -68.58 -31.48 8.57
CA SER A 147 -69.45 -31.92 9.67
C SER A 147 -70.84 -31.28 9.59
N GLN A 148 -70.93 -29.97 9.30
CA GLN A 148 -72.22 -29.29 9.10
C GLN A 148 -73.00 -29.86 7.93
N PHE A 149 -72.34 -30.13 6.81
CA PHE A 149 -72.98 -30.78 5.66
C PHE A 149 -73.46 -32.20 6.00
N ARG A 150 -72.67 -32.95 6.77
CA ARG A 150 -73.04 -34.31 7.22
C ARG A 150 -74.30 -34.30 8.09
N GLU A 151 -74.45 -33.33 8.99
CA GLU A 151 -75.67 -33.15 9.78
C GLU A 151 -76.89 -32.81 8.90
N GLN A 152 -76.73 -31.89 7.93
CA GLN A 152 -77.79 -31.55 6.98
C GLN A 152 -78.24 -32.75 6.14
N VAL A 153 -77.31 -33.59 5.68
CA VAL A 153 -77.64 -34.80 4.91
C VAL A 153 -78.35 -35.85 5.77
N VAL A 154 -78.05 -35.94 7.07
CA VAL A 154 -78.78 -36.82 8.00
C VAL A 154 -80.22 -36.34 8.19
N ASP A 155 -80.46 -35.04 8.35
CA ASP A 155 -81.82 -34.47 8.44
C ASP A 155 -82.60 -34.62 7.12
N TYR A 156 -81.93 -34.41 5.98
CA TYR A 156 -82.54 -34.59 4.66
C TYR A 156 -82.91 -36.06 4.37
N ASN A 157 -82.04 -37.02 4.73
CA ASN A 157 -82.36 -38.44 4.59
C ASN A 157 -83.48 -38.90 5.55
N LYS A 158 -83.67 -38.22 6.69
CA LYS A 158 -84.82 -38.45 7.58
C LYS A 158 -86.14 -37.95 6.97
N THR A 159 -86.09 -36.99 6.04
CA THR A 159 -87.25 -36.49 5.29
C THR A 159 -87.45 -37.17 3.93
N GLN A 160 -86.41 -37.75 3.33
CA GLN A 160 -86.46 -38.43 2.02
C GLN A 160 -86.68 -39.96 2.07
N ALA A 161 -87.02 -40.54 3.23
CA ALA A 161 -87.59 -41.89 3.30
C ALA A 161 -88.98 -42.04 2.62
N LEU A 162 -89.41 -41.06 1.79
CA LEU A 162 -90.65 -41.07 1.02
C LEU A 162 -90.49 -40.74 -0.47
N SER A 163 -89.28 -40.57 -1.02
CA SER A 163 -89.18 -40.34 -2.47
C SER A 163 -87.88 -40.82 -3.07
N SER A 164 -88.06 -41.44 -4.23
CA SER A 164 -87.22 -42.43 -4.89
C SER A 164 -85.99 -41.85 -5.60
N GLN A 165 -84.92 -42.66 -5.57
CA GLN A 165 -84.13 -43.08 -6.73
C GLN A 165 -83.63 -42.00 -7.70
N TYR A 166 -82.40 -41.51 -7.47
CA TYR A 166 -81.54 -41.02 -8.54
C TYR A 166 -80.06 -41.29 -8.25
N ILE A 167 -79.34 -41.81 -9.26
CA ILE A 167 -77.92 -42.18 -9.22
C ILE A 167 -77.14 -41.19 -10.09
N PRO A 168 -76.26 -40.33 -9.53
CA PRO A 168 -75.34 -39.53 -10.33
C PRO A 168 -74.05 -40.31 -10.62
N LYS A 169 -73.57 -40.21 -11.87
CA LYS A 169 -72.34 -40.82 -12.38
C LYS A 169 -71.08 -40.16 -11.82
N LYS A 170 -70.08 -40.99 -11.54
CA LYS A 170 -68.73 -40.65 -11.05
C LYS A 170 -67.81 -40.34 -12.24
N GLU A 171 -67.64 -39.08 -12.60
CA GLU A 171 -66.59 -38.62 -13.52
C GLU A 171 -66.30 -37.14 -13.19
N ASP A 172 -65.04 -36.73 -13.25
CA ASP A 172 -64.54 -35.34 -13.10
C ASP A 172 -64.13 -34.77 -11.73
N ILE A 173 -63.36 -35.53 -10.93
CA ILE A 173 -62.44 -34.91 -9.95
C ILE A 173 -61.04 -35.56 -10.03
N GLN A 174 -60.36 -35.38 -11.16
CA GLN A 174 -58.90 -35.59 -11.29
C GLN A 174 -58.18 -34.31 -11.79
N ARG A 175 -58.67 -33.13 -11.41
CA ARG A 175 -57.99 -31.87 -11.74
C ARG A 175 -56.91 -31.53 -10.73
N THR A 176 -55.67 -31.60 -11.22
CA THR A 176 -54.50 -30.79 -10.82
C THR A 176 -53.90 -31.03 -9.44
N GLN A 177 -53.29 -32.21 -9.25
CA GLN A 177 -52.03 -32.25 -8.49
C GLN A 177 -50.93 -31.72 -9.43
N LYS A 178 -50.61 -30.42 -9.34
CA LYS A 178 -49.35 -29.91 -9.88
C LYS A 178 -48.24 -30.67 -9.16
N ALA A 179 -47.56 -31.55 -9.88
CA ALA A 179 -46.34 -32.18 -9.40
C ALA A 179 -45.42 -31.07 -8.87
N TYR A 180 -45.16 -31.09 -7.57
CA TYR A 180 -43.99 -30.42 -7.03
C TYR A 180 -42.81 -31.15 -7.67
N VAL A 181 -42.20 -30.52 -8.67
CA VAL A 181 -40.89 -30.92 -9.15
C VAL A 181 -39.96 -30.65 -7.97
N GLU A 182 -39.55 -31.70 -7.25
CA GLU A 182 -38.46 -31.55 -6.30
C GLU A 182 -37.25 -31.02 -7.09
N PRO A 183 -36.60 -29.94 -6.63
CA PRO A 183 -35.43 -29.43 -7.33
C PRO A 183 -34.38 -30.53 -7.36
N ASP A 184 -33.99 -30.94 -8.58
CA ASP A 184 -33.17 -32.13 -8.86
C ASP A 184 -31.81 -32.12 -8.12
N GLU A 185 -31.32 -30.98 -7.65
CA GLU A 185 -30.12 -30.90 -6.81
C GLU A 185 -30.03 -29.56 -6.07
N VAL A 186 -29.85 -29.56 -4.74
CA VAL A 186 -29.49 -28.36 -4.00
C VAL A 186 -27.99 -28.12 -4.16
N ILE A 187 -27.61 -27.34 -5.16
CA ILE A 187 -26.21 -26.96 -5.40
C ILE A 187 -25.75 -26.04 -4.27
N THR A 188 -24.76 -26.49 -3.48
CA THR A 188 -24.13 -25.68 -2.43
C THR A 188 -23.13 -24.69 -3.02
N MET A 189 -22.88 -23.60 -2.30
CA MET A 189 -21.91 -22.58 -2.74
C MET A 189 -20.49 -23.15 -2.91
N ASP A 190 -20.09 -24.08 -2.05
CA ASP A 190 -18.78 -24.75 -2.13
C ASP A 190 -18.65 -25.64 -3.36
N HIS A 191 -19.75 -26.23 -3.84
CA HIS A 191 -19.75 -26.98 -5.09
C HIS A 191 -19.61 -26.04 -6.29
N LEU A 192 -20.36 -24.94 -6.30
CA LEU A 192 -20.26 -23.88 -7.30
C LEU A 192 -18.83 -23.33 -7.41
N TRP A 193 -18.21 -23.02 -6.29
CA TRP A 193 -16.84 -22.50 -6.25
C TRP A 193 -15.79 -23.47 -6.79
N ARG A 194 -15.92 -24.77 -6.51
CA ARG A 194 -15.02 -25.79 -7.08
C ARG A 194 -15.15 -25.90 -8.59
N ARG A 195 -16.36 -25.77 -9.14
CA ARG A 195 -16.56 -25.71 -10.60
C ARG A 195 -15.90 -24.45 -11.19
N LEU A 196 -16.09 -23.30 -10.52
CA LEU A 196 -15.52 -22.00 -10.91
C LEU A 196 -13.99 -21.94 -10.91
N ASP A 197 -13.32 -22.79 -10.13
CA ASP A 197 -11.86 -22.89 -10.12
C ASP A 197 -11.32 -23.50 -11.43
N HIS A 198 -12.15 -24.19 -12.21
CA HIS A 198 -11.79 -24.80 -13.49
C HIS A 198 -12.39 -24.07 -14.70
N SER A 199 -13.64 -23.64 -14.60
CA SER A 199 -14.36 -22.95 -15.68
C SER A 199 -15.45 -22.05 -15.11
N SER A 200 -15.72 -20.93 -15.78
CA SER A 200 -16.75 -19.96 -15.39
C SER A 200 -18.11 -20.20 -16.04
N GLU A 201 -18.32 -21.30 -16.76
CA GLU A 201 -19.58 -21.59 -17.46
C GLU A 201 -20.80 -21.60 -16.52
N VAL A 202 -20.60 -22.04 -15.29
CA VAL A 202 -21.64 -22.07 -14.23
C VAL A 202 -22.11 -20.69 -13.81
N TRP A 203 -21.42 -19.63 -14.24
CA TRP A 203 -21.83 -18.25 -14.01
C TRP A 203 -23.24 -17.96 -14.52
N ASN A 204 -23.61 -18.54 -15.66
CA ASN A 204 -24.93 -18.36 -16.27
C ASN A 204 -26.01 -19.19 -15.57
N GLU A 205 -25.63 -20.22 -14.80
CA GLU A 205 -26.56 -21.00 -13.97
C GLU A 205 -26.95 -20.21 -12.69
N MET A 206 -26.16 -19.23 -12.28
CA MET A 206 -26.47 -18.36 -11.14
C MET A 206 -27.45 -17.25 -11.55
N ILE A 207 -28.74 -17.46 -11.26
CA ILE A 207 -29.79 -16.48 -11.55
C ILE A 207 -29.71 -15.27 -10.60
N ASP A 208 -29.50 -15.53 -9.31
CA ASP A 208 -29.49 -14.48 -8.29
C ASP A 208 -28.18 -13.68 -8.28
N SER A 209 -28.26 -12.37 -8.04
CA SER A 209 -27.08 -11.49 -7.95
C SER A 209 -26.25 -11.76 -6.69
N GLN A 210 -26.89 -12.17 -5.59
CA GLN A 210 -26.22 -12.39 -4.31
C GLN A 210 -25.09 -13.45 -4.37
N PRO A 211 -25.29 -14.67 -4.90
CA PRO A 211 -24.20 -15.64 -5.04
C PRO A 211 -23.10 -15.16 -5.99
N LYS A 212 -23.45 -14.43 -7.06
CA LYS A 212 -22.46 -13.81 -7.96
C LYS A 212 -21.58 -12.81 -7.22
N GLU A 213 -22.17 -11.91 -6.43
CA GLU A 213 -21.44 -10.93 -5.63
C GLU A 213 -20.54 -11.59 -4.59
N LEU A 214 -21.02 -12.63 -3.89
CA LEU A 214 -20.21 -13.39 -2.94
C LEU A 214 -19.01 -14.07 -3.61
N THR A 215 -19.21 -14.62 -4.80
CA THR A 215 -18.15 -15.26 -5.59
C THR A 215 -17.08 -14.24 -6.01
N VAL A 216 -17.49 -13.08 -6.53
CA VAL A 216 -16.55 -12.01 -6.89
C VAL A 216 -15.83 -11.49 -5.64
N ALA A 217 -16.55 -11.28 -4.53
CA ALA A 217 -15.96 -10.82 -3.27
C ALA A 217 -14.88 -11.77 -2.76
N ARG A 218 -15.12 -13.09 -2.85
CA ARG A 218 -14.15 -14.13 -2.51
C ARG A 218 -12.89 -14.02 -3.37
N GLN A 219 -13.03 -13.82 -4.69
CA GLN A 219 -11.86 -13.68 -5.57
C GLN A 219 -11.06 -12.40 -5.31
N ILE A 220 -11.75 -11.27 -5.04
CA ILE A 220 -11.08 -10.02 -4.65
C ILE A 220 -10.28 -10.20 -3.35
N GLU A 221 -10.82 -10.94 -2.37
CA GLU A 221 -10.10 -11.25 -1.13
C GLU A 221 -8.87 -12.12 -1.37
N ILE A 222 -8.95 -13.13 -2.26
CA ILE A 222 -7.79 -13.94 -2.65
C ILE A 222 -6.69 -13.05 -3.27
N TYR A 223 -7.05 -12.17 -4.21
CA TYR A 223 -6.09 -11.23 -4.80
C TYR A 223 -5.48 -10.29 -3.76
N ARG A 224 -6.27 -9.83 -2.77
CA ARG A 224 -5.78 -9.00 -1.67
C ARG A 224 -4.74 -9.73 -0.82
N GLN A 225 -4.96 -11.01 -0.53
CA GLN A 225 -4.00 -11.86 0.20
C GLN A 225 -2.69 -12.05 -0.58
N GLU A 226 -2.74 -11.96 -1.91
CA GLU A 226 -1.58 -11.99 -2.82
C GLU A 226 -0.93 -10.62 -3.04
N GLY A 227 -1.36 -9.58 -2.31
CA GLY A 227 -0.81 -8.23 -2.41
C GLY A 227 -1.36 -7.41 -3.58
N VAL A 228 -2.43 -7.86 -4.24
CA VAL A 228 -3.10 -7.11 -5.31
C VAL A 228 -4.31 -6.37 -4.75
N THR A 229 -4.38 -5.06 -5.00
CA THR A 229 -5.53 -4.24 -4.60
C THR A 229 -6.51 -4.06 -5.74
N ILE A 230 -7.76 -4.49 -5.53
CA ILE A 230 -8.93 -4.20 -6.38
C ILE A 230 -9.89 -3.35 -5.56
N ARG A 231 -10.23 -2.14 -6.02
CA ARG A 231 -10.93 -1.12 -5.22
C ARG A 231 -12.43 -1.05 -5.48
N LYS A 232 -12.87 -1.39 -6.69
CA LYS A 232 -14.29 -1.40 -7.07
C LYS A 232 -15.04 -2.51 -6.33
N GLN A 233 -16.33 -2.27 -6.08
CA GLN A 233 -17.16 -3.20 -5.33
C GLN A 233 -17.49 -4.45 -6.15
N PRO A 234 -17.77 -5.60 -5.51
CA PRO A 234 -18.13 -6.83 -6.22
C PRO A 234 -19.28 -6.67 -7.22
N SER A 235 -20.31 -5.90 -6.86
CA SER A 235 -21.48 -5.63 -7.71
C SER A 235 -21.11 -5.00 -9.07
N HIS A 236 -20.09 -4.15 -9.12
CA HIS A 236 -19.56 -3.57 -10.37
C HIS A 236 -19.06 -4.66 -11.32
N TYR A 237 -18.30 -5.62 -10.79
CA TYR A 237 -17.74 -6.71 -11.57
C TYR A 237 -18.80 -7.75 -11.96
N VAL A 238 -19.81 -7.98 -11.13
CA VAL A 238 -20.95 -8.84 -11.51
C VAL A 238 -21.62 -8.32 -12.78
N GLN A 239 -21.96 -7.03 -12.79
CA GLN A 239 -22.57 -6.38 -13.96
C GLN A 239 -21.64 -6.45 -15.19
N LEU A 240 -20.36 -6.14 -15.01
CA LEU A 240 -19.39 -6.18 -16.10
C LEU A 240 -19.20 -7.60 -16.67
N ILE A 241 -19.16 -8.63 -15.82
CA ILE A 241 -19.04 -10.03 -16.26
C ILE A 241 -20.32 -10.44 -17.00
N ASP A 242 -21.51 -10.08 -16.51
CA ASP A 242 -22.79 -10.35 -17.18
C ASP A 242 -22.90 -9.64 -18.55
N ASP A 243 -22.39 -8.43 -18.68
CA ASP A 243 -22.36 -7.71 -19.96
C ASP A 243 -21.37 -8.34 -20.95
N MET A 244 -20.17 -8.67 -20.47
CA MET A 244 -19.12 -9.26 -21.28
C MET A 244 -19.42 -10.69 -21.70
N SER A 245 -20.02 -11.51 -20.84
CA SER A 245 -20.37 -12.90 -21.18
C SER A 245 -21.48 -12.98 -22.22
N ARG A 246 -22.38 -12.00 -22.25
CA ARG A 246 -23.41 -11.89 -23.31
C ARG A 246 -22.81 -11.51 -24.66
N GLN A 247 -21.78 -10.67 -24.67
CA GLN A 247 -21.11 -10.23 -25.91
C GLN A 247 -20.08 -11.25 -26.39
N ASN A 248 -19.39 -11.91 -25.48
CA ASN A 248 -18.35 -12.89 -25.74
C ASN A 248 -18.46 -14.06 -24.75
N PRO A 249 -19.28 -15.08 -25.06
CA PRO A 249 -19.49 -16.24 -24.19
C PRO A 249 -18.21 -17.01 -23.86
N ASP A 250 -17.23 -17.02 -24.78
CA ASP A 250 -15.98 -17.76 -24.64
C ASP A 250 -15.13 -17.26 -23.47
N ILE A 251 -15.38 -16.05 -22.95
CA ILE A 251 -14.67 -15.58 -21.75
C ILE A 251 -14.92 -16.50 -20.55
N LEU A 252 -16.09 -17.16 -20.52
CA LEU A 252 -16.47 -18.04 -19.42
C LEU A 252 -15.82 -19.43 -19.49
N SER A 253 -15.13 -19.79 -20.58
CA SER A 253 -14.37 -21.04 -20.65
C SER A 253 -13.11 -21.02 -19.77
N ASN A 254 -12.74 -19.85 -19.23
CA ASN A 254 -11.58 -19.67 -18.38
C ASN A 254 -11.95 -19.86 -16.89
N PRO A 255 -10.98 -20.21 -16.03
CA PRO A 255 -11.16 -20.18 -14.58
C PRO A 255 -11.67 -18.82 -14.11
N PHE A 256 -12.60 -18.81 -13.14
CA PHE A 256 -13.27 -17.58 -12.71
C PHE A 256 -12.33 -16.53 -12.13
N ARG A 257 -11.25 -16.99 -11.49
CA ARG A 257 -10.15 -16.15 -11.03
C ARG A 257 -9.54 -15.31 -12.16
N ASP A 258 -9.35 -15.90 -13.34
CA ASP A 258 -8.78 -15.22 -14.51
C ASP A 258 -9.78 -14.26 -15.14
N VAL A 259 -11.07 -14.61 -15.14
CA VAL A 259 -12.14 -13.71 -15.57
C VAL A 259 -12.16 -12.44 -14.72
N VAL A 260 -12.14 -12.56 -13.39
CA VAL A 260 -12.14 -11.38 -12.49
C VAL A 260 -10.89 -10.53 -12.69
N LYS A 261 -9.71 -11.14 -12.85
CA LYS A 261 -8.47 -10.41 -13.14
C LYS A 261 -8.51 -9.70 -14.48
N PHE A 262 -9.00 -10.37 -15.53
CA PHE A 262 -9.19 -9.75 -16.84
C PHE A 262 -10.06 -8.50 -16.70
N MET A 263 -11.21 -8.61 -16.02
CA MET A 263 -12.12 -7.49 -15.78
C MET A 263 -11.46 -6.35 -14.99
N ALA A 264 -10.73 -6.65 -13.92
CA ALA A 264 -10.05 -5.66 -13.12
C ALA A 264 -8.94 -4.92 -13.89
N ILE A 265 -8.21 -5.63 -14.77
CA ILE A 265 -7.17 -5.02 -15.61
C ILE A 265 -7.80 -4.04 -16.61
N ILE A 266 -8.82 -4.45 -17.37
CA ILE A 266 -9.46 -3.57 -18.35
C ILE A 266 -10.17 -2.37 -17.70
N GLU A 267 -10.57 -2.49 -16.43
CA GLU A 267 -11.15 -1.42 -15.63
C GLU A 267 -10.12 -0.53 -14.92
N TYR A 268 -8.82 -0.74 -15.16
CA TYR A 268 -7.69 -0.05 -14.53
C TYR A 268 -7.70 -0.11 -12.99
N ASP A 269 -8.26 -1.18 -12.44
CA ASP A 269 -8.48 -1.37 -11.01
C ASP A 269 -7.68 -2.56 -10.44
N PHE A 270 -6.81 -3.18 -11.24
CA PHE A 270 -5.89 -4.22 -10.79
C PHE A 270 -4.53 -3.61 -10.40
N ASP A 271 -4.31 -3.38 -9.11
CA ASP A 271 -3.10 -2.72 -8.59
C ASP A 271 -2.15 -3.73 -7.93
N ASN A 272 -1.16 -4.19 -8.68
CA ASN A 272 -0.10 -5.10 -8.23
C ASN A 272 1.29 -4.42 -8.22
N GLY A 273 1.33 -3.08 -8.24
CA GLY A 273 2.56 -2.29 -8.34
C GLY A 273 3.13 -2.13 -9.76
N MET A 274 2.57 -2.79 -10.77
CA MET A 274 2.94 -2.56 -12.17
C MET A 274 2.20 -1.38 -12.79
N ASP A 275 2.75 -0.84 -13.88
CA ASP A 275 2.05 0.12 -14.72
C ASP A 275 0.77 -0.51 -15.32
N ARG A 276 -0.37 0.11 -15.02
CA ARG A 276 -1.70 -0.37 -15.44
C ARG A 276 -1.91 -0.24 -16.95
N ASP A 277 -1.36 0.78 -17.60
CA ASP A 277 -1.42 0.92 -19.06
C ASP A 277 -0.65 -0.22 -19.73
N LEU A 278 0.52 -0.57 -19.18
CA LEU A 278 1.33 -1.68 -19.69
C LEU A 278 0.60 -3.02 -19.54
N LEU A 279 -0.09 -3.26 -18.42
CA LEU A 279 -0.91 -4.45 -18.21
C LEU A 279 -2.03 -4.55 -19.26
N VAL A 280 -2.78 -3.48 -19.49
CA VAL A 280 -3.88 -3.46 -20.46
C VAL A 280 -3.35 -3.66 -21.89
N ARG A 281 -2.24 -3.01 -22.27
CA ARG A 281 -1.62 -3.19 -23.59
C ARG A 281 -1.15 -4.62 -23.83
N ARG A 282 -0.54 -5.26 -22.83
CA ARG A 282 -0.13 -6.67 -22.93
C ARG A 282 -1.32 -7.61 -23.08
N LEU A 283 -2.44 -7.29 -22.43
CA LEU A 283 -3.63 -8.12 -22.42
C LEU A 283 -4.46 -7.99 -23.70
N LEU A 284 -4.67 -6.77 -24.18
CA LEU A 284 -5.58 -6.48 -25.30
C LEU A 284 -4.88 -6.15 -26.63
N GLY A 285 -3.55 -6.02 -26.62
CA GLY A 285 -2.80 -5.41 -27.72
C GLY A 285 -3.05 -3.91 -27.86
N GLU A 286 -2.36 -3.28 -28.82
CA GLU A 286 -2.41 -1.82 -28.99
C GLU A 286 -3.81 -1.33 -29.40
N GLN A 287 -4.44 -2.00 -30.37
CA GLN A 287 -5.77 -1.61 -30.84
C GLN A 287 -6.83 -1.76 -29.74
N GLY A 288 -6.80 -2.86 -28.99
CA GLY A 288 -7.72 -3.09 -27.88
C GLY A 288 -7.52 -2.09 -26.73
N TYR A 289 -6.27 -1.74 -26.43
CA TYR A 289 -5.92 -0.69 -25.48
C TYR A 289 -6.54 0.67 -25.85
N GLN A 290 -6.37 1.12 -27.10
CA GLN A 290 -6.91 2.41 -27.56
C GLN A 290 -8.44 2.43 -27.55
N SER A 291 -9.09 1.32 -27.86
CA SER A 291 -10.55 1.18 -27.75
C SER A 291 -11.02 1.21 -26.30
N ASN A 292 -10.31 0.53 -25.40
CA ASN A 292 -10.65 0.50 -23.98
C ASN A 292 -10.45 1.87 -23.30
N ARG A 293 -9.41 2.63 -23.67
CA ARG A 293 -9.23 4.02 -23.20
C ARG A 293 -10.38 4.93 -23.60
N ARG A 294 -10.81 4.85 -24.86
CA ARG A 294 -11.96 5.59 -25.37
C ARG A 294 -13.24 5.24 -24.61
N ARG A 295 -13.48 3.95 -24.33
CA ARG A 295 -14.63 3.49 -23.51
C ARG A 295 -14.66 4.14 -22.12
N LEU A 296 -13.49 4.34 -21.52
CA LEU A 296 -13.34 4.92 -20.17
C LEU A 296 -13.21 6.45 -20.16
N GLY A 297 -13.27 7.12 -21.32
CA GLY A 297 -13.15 8.57 -21.42
C GLY A 297 -11.76 9.11 -21.05
N ARG A 298 -10.70 8.34 -21.32
CA ARG A 298 -9.31 8.72 -21.02
C ARG A 298 -8.46 8.93 -22.26
#